data_AF-A0A5N8VK85-F1
#
_entry.id   AF-A0A5N8VK85-F1
#
_cell.length_a   1.000
_cell.length_b   1.000
_cell.length_c   1.000
_cell.angle_alpha   90.00
_cell.angle_beta   90.00
_cell.angle_gamma   90.00
#
_symmetry.space_group_name_H-M   'P 1'
#
loop_
_entity.id
_entity.type
_entity.pdbx_description
1 polymer ?
#
loop_
_entity_poly.entity_id
_entity_poly.type
_entity_poly.pdbx_seq_one_letter_code
_entity_poly.pdbx_strand_id
1 'polypeptide(L)'
;MTTTVPGTYTPKPGGSGLPRMIAAQAVLETRMLLRNGEQLLLTVVIPTLLLVLFSSVDVVDTGAGKAVDFLAPGILALAVMSTAFTGQAIATGFERRYGVLKRLASSPLPRWGLMTAKTASVLVTEILQVLLVTVIALALGWSPHGNPLTVLLLLVLGTAAFSGLGLLMAGTLKAEATLAAANLVFLLLLVGGGVIVPLEKFPSGVREVLGLLPISALSDGLREVLRHGAGLPWADLGILTVWGVVGLAAAGRFFRWE
;
A
#
# COMPACT_ATOMS: atom_id res chain seq x y z
N MET A 1 52.77 -27.39 23.49
CA MET A 1 52.12 -26.77 22.31
C MET A 1 51.00 -27.70 21.88
N THR A 2 49.74 -27.32 22.15
CA THR A 2 48.55 -28.04 21.67
C THR A 2 48.32 -27.70 20.21
N THR A 3 48.47 -28.70 19.33
CA THR A 3 48.20 -28.58 17.89
C THR A 3 46.69 -28.64 17.67
N THR A 4 46.09 -27.54 17.20
CA THR A 4 44.68 -27.51 16.81
C THR A 4 44.49 -28.22 15.46
N VAL A 5 43.54 -29.15 15.40
CA VAL A 5 43.21 -29.92 14.19
C VAL A 5 42.60 -28.98 13.13
N PRO A 6 43.04 -29.03 11.85
CA PRO A 6 42.44 -28.27 10.77
C PRO A 6 40.93 -28.58 10.67
N GLY A 7 40.07 -27.56 10.73
CA GLY A 7 38.61 -27.72 10.64
C GLY A 7 37.83 -27.46 11.93
N THR A 8 38.50 -27.33 13.09
CA THR A 8 37.86 -27.04 14.39
C THR A 8 37.05 -25.72 14.39
N TYR A 9 37.40 -24.79 13.51
CA TYR A 9 36.70 -23.51 13.30
C TYR A 9 36.28 -23.32 11.83
N THR A 10 35.74 -24.35 11.18
CA THR A 10 35.03 -24.12 9.92
C THR A 10 33.58 -23.76 10.22
N PRO A 11 33.21 -22.46 10.33
CA PRO A 11 31.81 -22.13 10.36
C PRO A 11 31.21 -22.70 9.07
N LYS A 12 30.20 -23.55 9.23
CA LYS A 12 29.23 -23.86 8.18
C LYS A 12 28.06 -22.91 8.40
N PRO A 13 28.14 -21.61 8.04
CA PRO A 13 26.97 -20.77 8.04
C PRO A 13 26.06 -21.33 6.95
N GLY A 14 25.16 -22.24 7.31
CA GLY A 14 24.11 -22.68 6.42
C GLY A 14 23.36 -21.43 5.97
N GLY A 15 23.08 -21.33 4.66
CA GLY A 15 22.23 -20.26 4.15
C GLY A 15 20.91 -20.27 4.92
N SER A 16 20.54 -19.13 5.50
CA SER A 16 19.25 -19.01 6.18
C SER A 16 18.11 -19.36 5.20
N GLY A 17 17.07 -20.04 5.68
CA GLY A 17 15.91 -20.34 4.85
C GLY A 17 15.27 -19.08 4.26
N LEU A 18 14.79 -19.18 3.02
CA LEU A 18 14.26 -18.05 2.25
C LEU A 18 13.20 -17.19 3.01
N PRO A 19 12.26 -17.76 3.78
CA PRO A 19 11.30 -16.96 4.55
C PRO A 19 11.97 -16.07 5.60
N ARG A 20 13.04 -16.56 6.25
CA ARG A 20 13.80 -15.75 7.23
C ARG A 20 14.53 -14.59 6.56
N MET A 21 15.00 -14.80 5.33
CA MET A 21 15.66 -13.74 4.57
C MET A 21 14.68 -12.63 4.16
N ILE A 22 13.49 -13.01 3.67
CA ILE A 22 12.43 -12.06 3.33
C ILE A 22 11.99 -11.31 4.58
N ALA A 23 11.77 -12.00 5.70
CA ALA A 23 11.39 -11.37 6.96
C ALA A 23 12.48 -10.40 7.47
N ALA A 24 13.75 -10.80 7.43
CA ALA A 24 14.87 -9.94 7.84
C ALA A 24 14.96 -8.67 6.96
N GLN A 25 14.78 -8.82 5.64
CA GLN A 25 14.74 -7.68 4.72
C GLN A 25 13.53 -6.79 5.00
N ALA A 26 12.34 -7.37 5.20
CA ALA A 26 11.14 -6.59 5.52
C ALA A 26 11.31 -5.81 6.81
N VAL A 27 11.91 -6.41 7.85
CA VAL A 27 12.23 -5.73 9.12
C VAL A 27 13.22 -4.59 8.90
N LEU A 28 14.24 -4.78 8.06
CA LEU A 28 15.21 -3.74 7.75
C LEU A 28 14.54 -2.53 7.06
N GLU A 29 13.78 -2.80 6.01
CA GLU A 29 13.02 -1.80 5.25
C GLU A 29 12.05 -1.06 6.17
N THR A 30 11.28 -1.80 6.99
CA THR A 30 10.33 -1.20 7.93
C THR A 30 11.05 -0.35 8.95
N ARG A 31 12.19 -0.79 9.46
CA ARG A 31 12.98 0.00 10.41
C ARG A 31 13.56 1.25 9.76
N MET A 32 13.94 1.21 8.49
CA MET A 32 14.39 2.40 7.76
C MET A 32 13.25 3.39 7.57
N LEU A 33 12.07 2.92 7.13
CA LEU A 33 10.87 3.74 6.99
C LEU A 33 10.45 4.35 8.33
N LEU A 34 10.42 3.54 9.40
CA LEU A 34 10.05 3.99 10.74
C LEU A 34 11.06 4.99 11.36
N ARG A 35 12.32 4.97 10.91
CA ARG A 35 13.32 5.96 11.32
C ARG A 35 13.23 7.24 10.51
N ASN A 36 12.55 7.24 9.37
CA ASN A 36 12.26 8.45 8.60
C ASN A 36 11.02 9.17 9.17
N GLY A 37 11.18 9.72 10.37
CA GLY A 37 10.09 10.35 11.12
C GLY A 37 9.38 11.47 10.36
N GLU A 38 10.10 12.24 9.53
CA GLU A 38 9.52 13.30 8.70
C GLU A 38 8.53 12.72 7.68
N GLN A 39 8.93 11.69 6.93
CA GLN A 39 8.08 11.06 5.94
C GLN A 39 6.86 10.39 6.59
N LEU A 40 7.04 9.70 7.72
CA LEU A 40 5.93 9.11 8.47
C LEU A 40 4.96 10.18 8.97
N LEU A 41 5.48 11.27 9.52
CA LEU A 41 4.69 12.38 10.03
C LEU A 41 3.85 12.97 8.89
N LEU A 42 4.45 13.29 7.74
CA LEU A 42 3.71 13.82 6.59
C LEU A 42 2.65 12.84 6.07
N THR A 43 3.00 11.55 6.02
CA THR A 43 2.10 10.48 5.53
C THR A 43 0.89 10.26 6.44
N VAL A 44 1.01 10.50 7.75
CA VAL A 44 -0.10 10.40 8.71
C VAL A 44 -0.86 11.73 8.84
N VAL A 45 -0.12 12.84 8.90
CA VAL A 45 -0.69 14.17 9.13
C VAL A 45 -1.58 14.60 7.98
N ILE A 46 -1.20 14.35 6.71
CA ILE A 46 -2.01 14.78 5.56
C ILE A 46 -3.40 14.09 5.57
N PRO A 47 -3.52 12.74 5.63
CA PRO A 47 -4.83 12.09 5.72
C PRO A 47 -5.62 12.50 6.96
N THR A 48 -4.94 12.68 8.10
CA THR A 48 -5.59 13.10 9.34
C THR A 48 -6.14 14.52 9.23
N LEU A 49 -5.37 15.45 8.67
CA LEU A 49 -5.83 16.83 8.41
C LEU A 49 -7.00 16.84 7.44
N LEU A 50 -6.95 16.03 6.37
CA LEU A 50 -8.08 15.90 5.45
C LEU A 50 -9.31 15.36 6.17
N LEU A 51 -9.16 14.33 7.02
CA LEU A 51 -10.25 13.79 7.82
C LEU A 51 -10.87 14.85 8.74
N VAL A 52 -10.04 15.58 9.49
CA VAL A 52 -10.49 16.64 10.41
C VAL A 52 -11.14 17.78 9.65
N LEU A 53 -10.52 18.25 8.56
CA LEU A 53 -11.01 19.36 7.75
C LEU A 53 -12.36 19.03 7.13
N PHE A 54 -12.46 17.91 6.40
CA PHE A 54 -13.71 17.53 5.76
C PHE A 54 -14.79 17.06 6.75
N SER A 55 -14.42 16.67 7.97
CA SER A 55 -15.37 16.45 9.06
C SER A 55 -15.87 17.75 9.71
N SER A 56 -15.11 18.85 9.61
CA SER A 56 -15.40 20.11 10.32
C SER A 56 -16.04 21.16 9.42
N VAL A 57 -15.94 21.01 8.10
CA VAL A 57 -16.57 21.92 7.14
C VAL A 57 -17.81 21.23 6.54
N ASP A 58 -18.98 21.86 6.64
CA ASP A 58 -20.26 21.46 6.03
C ASP A 58 -20.21 21.56 4.48
N VAL A 59 -19.24 20.93 3.82
CA VAL A 59 -19.14 20.90 2.35
C VAL A 59 -19.97 19.76 1.75
N VAL A 60 -20.30 18.74 2.55
CA VAL A 60 -21.10 17.59 2.11
C VAL A 60 -22.44 17.62 2.84
N ASP A 61 -23.50 17.92 2.10
CA ASP A 61 -24.89 17.84 2.56
C ASP A 61 -25.25 16.36 2.78
N THR A 62 -24.90 15.80 3.95
CA THR A 62 -25.01 14.36 4.24
C THR A 62 -26.40 13.90 4.67
N GLY A 63 -27.42 14.77 4.69
CA GLY A 63 -28.68 14.44 5.35
C GLY A 63 -28.43 14.02 6.81
N ALA A 64 -29.25 13.10 7.34
CA ALA A 64 -29.29 12.73 8.76
C ALA A 64 -28.10 11.88 9.31
N GLY A 65 -26.92 11.89 8.67
CA GLY A 65 -25.73 11.13 9.07
C GLY A 65 -24.48 12.00 9.24
N LYS A 66 -23.54 11.58 10.12
CA LYS A 66 -22.29 12.33 10.36
C LYS A 66 -21.37 12.25 9.13
N ALA A 67 -20.82 13.38 8.69
CA ALA A 67 -19.88 13.46 7.57
C ALA A 67 -18.66 12.53 7.71
N VAL A 68 -18.27 12.18 8.94
CA VAL A 68 -17.16 11.26 9.22
C VAL A 68 -17.42 9.84 8.67
N ASP A 69 -18.64 9.31 8.83
CA ASP A 69 -19.03 8.00 8.26
C ASP A 69 -19.00 8.05 6.71
N PHE A 70 -19.32 9.24 6.19
CA PHE A 70 -19.10 9.75 4.83
C PHE A 70 -17.70 9.41 4.27
N LEU A 71 -16.73 9.97 4.97
CA LEU A 71 -15.44 10.31 4.40
C LEU A 71 -14.35 9.32 4.82
N ALA A 72 -14.47 8.70 6.00
CA ALA A 72 -13.44 7.83 6.56
C ALA A 72 -13.03 6.68 5.60
N PRO A 73 -13.95 5.91 4.98
CA PRO A 73 -13.54 4.84 4.06
C PRO A 73 -12.78 5.34 2.83
N GLY A 74 -13.19 6.50 2.29
CA GLY A 74 -12.55 7.11 1.12
C GLY A 74 -11.15 7.65 1.46
N ILE A 75 -11.00 8.28 2.63
CA ILE A 75 -9.72 8.80 3.11
C ILE A 75 -8.75 7.65 3.44
N LEU A 76 -9.24 6.56 4.02
CA LEU A 76 -8.44 5.35 4.26
C LEU A 76 -7.96 4.73 2.93
N ALA A 77 -8.86 4.57 1.95
CA ALA A 77 -8.47 4.07 0.62
C ALA A 77 -7.45 4.99 -0.07
N LEU A 78 -7.63 6.31 0.04
CA LEU A 78 -6.71 7.31 -0.48
C LEU A 78 -5.34 7.24 0.18
N ALA A 79 -5.31 7.10 1.51
CA ALA A 79 -4.09 6.98 2.29
C ALA A 79 -3.28 5.76 1.83
N VAL A 80 -3.92 4.59 1.74
CA VAL A 80 -3.33 3.33 1.26
C VAL A 80 -2.83 3.46 -0.17
N MET A 81 -3.62 4.03 -1.07
CA MET A 81 -3.17 4.27 -2.45
C MET A 81 -1.92 5.17 -2.47
N SER A 82 -1.91 6.25 -1.70
CA SER A 82 -0.76 7.17 -1.65
C SER A 82 0.52 6.48 -1.17
N THR A 83 0.43 5.57 -0.20
CA THR A 83 1.57 4.86 0.38
C THR A 83 2.02 3.67 -0.47
N ALA A 84 1.12 2.73 -0.75
CA ALA A 84 1.42 1.50 -1.49
C ALA A 84 1.77 1.75 -2.96
N PHE A 85 1.15 2.74 -3.59
CA PHE A 85 1.43 3.07 -4.99
C PHE A 85 2.49 4.17 -5.10
N THR A 86 2.13 5.42 -4.79
CA THR A 86 2.97 6.59 -5.10
C THR A 86 4.25 6.59 -4.28
N GLY A 87 4.14 6.41 -2.96
CA GLY A 87 5.29 6.38 -2.05
C GLY A 87 6.27 5.27 -2.41
N GLN A 88 5.77 4.05 -2.58
CA GLN A 88 6.62 2.91 -2.92
C GLN A 88 7.24 3.02 -4.33
N ALA A 89 6.48 3.50 -5.33
CA ALA A 89 7.00 3.69 -6.69
C ALA A 89 8.17 4.67 -6.70
N ILE A 90 7.99 5.83 -6.07
CA ILE A 90 9.01 6.89 -6.02
C ILE A 90 10.23 6.40 -5.23
N ALA A 91 10.03 5.88 -4.01
CA ALA A 91 11.12 5.40 -3.17
C ALA A 91 11.97 4.34 -3.89
N THR A 92 11.31 3.33 -4.46
CA THR A 92 12.00 2.24 -5.19
C THR A 92 12.69 2.76 -6.47
N GLY A 93 12.07 3.71 -7.19
CA GLY A 93 12.66 4.32 -8.37
C GLY A 93 13.96 5.09 -8.05
N PHE A 94 13.97 5.83 -6.94
CA PHE A 94 15.16 6.53 -6.47
C PHE A 94 16.22 5.58 -5.89
N GLU A 95 15.84 4.54 -5.14
CA GLU A 95 16.76 3.48 -4.71
C GLU A 95 17.47 2.82 -5.89
N ARG A 96 16.75 2.60 -7.00
CA ARG A 96 17.34 2.09 -8.24
C ARG A 96 18.38 3.06 -8.80
N ARG A 97 18.02 4.34 -8.90
CA ARG A 97 18.94 5.41 -9.35
C ARG A 97 20.20 5.51 -8.49
N TYR A 98 20.06 5.37 -7.17
CA TYR A 98 21.19 5.43 -6.23
C TYR A 98 22.00 4.12 -6.17
N GLY A 99 21.63 3.10 -6.96
CA GLY A 99 22.33 1.83 -6.99
C GLY A 99 22.15 0.98 -5.72
N VAL A 100 21.18 1.30 -4.87
CA VAL A 100 20.85 0.52 -3.66
C VAL A 100 20.42 -0.88 -4.08
N LEU A 101 19.57 -0.97 -5.11
CA LEU A 101 19.16 -2.26 -5.66
C LEU A 101 20.35 -3.05 -6.20
N LYS A 102 21.30 -2.42 -6.88
CA LYS A 102 22.53 -3.09 -7.36
C LYS A 102 23.37 -3.67 -6.21
N ARG A 103 23.39 -3.02 -5.05
CA ARG A 103 24.03 -3.55 -3.83
C ARG A 103 23.23 -4.68 -3.21
N LEU A 104 21.90 -4.61 -3.21
CA LEU A 104 21.04 -5.68 -2.71
C LEU A 104 21.07 -6.93 -3.62
N ALA A 105 21.40 -6.77 -4.90
CA ALA A 105 21.54 -7.88 -5.84
C ALA A 105 22.71 -8.82 -5.52
N SER A 106 23.69 -8.40 -4.70
CA SER A 106 24.75 -9.29 -4.19
C SER A 106 24.34 -10.08 -2.95
N SER A 107 23.16 -9.79 -2.38
CA SER A 107 22.58 -10.59 -1.32
C SER A 107 22.01 -11.90 -1.89
N PRO A 108 21.91 -12.98 -1.09
CA PRO A 108 21.34 -14.24 -1.54
C PRO A 108 19.80 -14.19 -1.76
N LEU A 109 19.17 -13.02 -1.60
CA LEU A 109 17.73 -12.86 -1.71
C LEU A 109 17.31 -12.80 -3.19
N PRO A 110 16.37 -13.66 -3.64
CA PRO A 110 15.86 -13.59 -5.00
C PRO A 110 15.07 -12.30 -5.21
N ARG A 111 15.01 -11.84 -6.46
CA ARG A 111 14.38 -10.56 -6.85
C ARG A 111 12.93 -10.45 -6.37
N TRP A 112 12.14 -11.50 -6.57
CA TRP A 112 10.75 -11.54 -6.10
C TRP A 112 10.66 -11.46 -4.57
N GLY A 113 11.64 -12.03 -3.85
CA GLY A 113 11.71 -11.97 -2.40
C GLY A 113 11.96 -10.56 -1.87
N LEU A 114 12.76 -9.74 -2.58
CA LEU A 114 12.93 -8.32 -2.25
C LEU A 114 11.63 -7.54 -2.45
N MET A 115 10.91 -7.82 -3.54
CA MET A 115 9.63 -7.15 -3.85
C MET A 115 8.56 -7.49 -2.80
N THR A 116 8.50 -8.76 -2.38
CA THR A 116 7.65 -9.20 -1.27
C THR A 116 8.06 -8.52 0.03
N ALA A 117 9.36 -8.41 0.33
CA ALA A 117 9.84 -7.73 1.53
C ALA A 117 9.48 -6.25 1.57
N LYS A 118 9.61 -5.54 0.43
CA LYS A 118 9.18 -4.13 0.31
C LYS A 118 7.68 -3.96 0.48
N THR A 119 6.89 -4.79 -0.21
CA THR A 119 5.43 -4.78 -0.09
C THR A 119 4.99 -5.05 1.37
N ALA A 120 5.61 -6.04 2.03
CA ALA A 120 5.34 -6.35 3.43
C ALA A 120 5.75 -5.20 4.36
N SER A 121 6.85 -4.51 4.05
CA SER A 121 7.29 -3.35 4.81
C SER A 121 6.28 -2.20 4.75
N VAL A 122 5.79 -1.90 3.54
CA VAL A 122 4.74 -0.89 3.34
C VAL A 122 3.46 -1.28 4.06
N LEU A 123 3.04 -2.54 3.95
CA LEU A 123 1.86 -3.04 4.67
C LEU A 123 1.96 -2.82 6.19
N VAL A 124 3.13 -3.06 6.80
CA VAL A 124 3.32 -2.80 8.24
C VAL A 124 3.15 -1.32 8.56
N THR A 125 3.70 -0.43 7.74
CA THR A 125 3.54 1.03 7.95
C THR A 125 2.10 1.49 7.73
N GLU A 126 1.39 0.89 6.78
CA GLU A 126 -0.01 1.19 6.49
C GLU A 126 -0.92 0.72 7.63
N ILE A 127 -0.68 -0.45 8.21
CA ILE A 127 -1.43 -0.92 9.37
C ILE A 127 -1.30 0.09 10.53
N LEU A 128 -0.08 0.59 10.79
CA LEU A 128 0.13 1.63 11.81
C LEU A 128 -0.62 2.92 11.46
N GLN A 129 -0.53 3.39 10.21
CA GLN A 129 -1.20 4.59 9.74
C GLN A 129 -2.73 4.47 9.85
N VAL A 130 -3.31 3.37 9.37
CA VAL A 130 -4.75 3.10 9.43
C VAL A 130 -5.22 3.01 10.87
N LEU A 131 -4.46 2.37 11.75
CA LEU A 131 -4.79 2.29 13.18
C LEU A 131 -4.85 3.69 13.81
N LEU A 132 -3.86 4.54 13.54
CA LEU A 132 -3.82 5.92 14.03
C LEU A 132 -5.01 6.73 13.51
N VAL A 133 -5.28 6.68 12.21
CA VAL A 133 -6.43 7.38 11.61
C VAL A 133 -7.75 6.86 12.18
N THR A 134 -7.87 5.56 12.41
CA THR A 134 -9.06 4.94 13.01
C THR A 134 -9.27 5.43 14.44
N VAL A 135 -8.22 5.47 15.27
CA VAL A 135 -8.32 5.98 16.65
C VAL A 135 -8.77 7.44 16.67
N ILE A 136 -8.23 8.27 15.77
CA ILE A 136 -8.64 9.68 15.65
C ILE A 136 -10.09 9.80 15.17
N ALA A 137 -10.49 9.01 14.18
CA ALA A 137 -11.87 8.98 13.69
C ALA A 137 -12.85 8.55 14.80
N LEU A 138 -12.52 7.53 15.59
CA LEU A 138 -13.31 7.10 16.75
C LEU A 138 -13.43 8.22 17.79
N ALA A 139 -12.34 8.97 18.06
CA ALA A 139 -12.37 10.13 18.95
C ALA A 139 -13.26 11.27 18.43
N LEU A 140 -13.40 11.41 17.11
CA LEU A 140 -14.33 12.32 16.45
C LEU A 140 -15.78 11.78 16.42
N GLY A 141 -16.04 10.60 17.00
CA GLY A 141 -17.37 10.01 17.13
C GLY A 141 -17.79 9.12 15.96
N TRP A 142 -16.83 8.56 15.22
CA TRP A 142 -17.04 7.52 14.20
C TRP A 142 -17.55 6.22 14.84
N SER A 143 -18.51 5.55 14.20
CA SER A 143 -19.04 4.24 14.67
C SER A 143 -18.94 3.20 13.55
N PRO A 144 -17.81 2.51 13.41
CA PRO A 144 -17.65 1.47 12.40
C PRO A 144 -18.45 0.21 12.78
N HIS A 145 -19.25 -0.30 11.85
CA HIS A 145 -20.09 -1.50 12.05
C HIS A 145 -19.48 -2.78 11.44
N GLY A 146 -18.28 -2.70 10.87
CA GLY A 146 -17.64 -3.76 10.10
C GLY A 146 -16.66 -4.65 10.89
N ASN A 147 -16.38 -5.83 10.34
CA ASN A 147 -15.37 -6.75 10.90
C ASN A 147 -13.94 -6.27 10.60
N PRO A 148 -13.08 -6.03 11.63
CA PRO A 148 -11.69 -5.62 11.43
C PRO A 148 -10.86 -6.57 10.57
N LEU A 149 -11.18 -7.87 10.55
CA LEU A 149 -10.49 -8.85 9.71
C LEU A 149 -10.78 -8.63 8.22
N THR A 150 -12.01 -8.25 7.86
CA THR A 150 -12.36 -7.94 6.47
C THR A 150 -11.67 -6.67 6.00
N VAL A 151 -11.58 -5.66 6.87
CA VAL A 151 -10.82 -4.43 6.62
C VAL A 151 -9.34 -4.77 6.42
N LEU A 152 -8.75 -5.58 7.30
CA LEU A 152 -7.36 -6.03 7.16
C LEU A 152 -7.13 -6.78 5.85
N LEU A 153 -8.06 -7.65 5.44
CA LEU A 153 -7.96 -8.38 4.18
C LEU A 153 -8.01 -7.44 2.95
N LEU A 154 -8.92 -6.47 2.96
CA LEU A 154 -9.00 -5.43 1.93
C LEU A 154 -7.71 -4.60 1.87
N LEU A 155 -7.16 -4.23 3.02
CA LEU A 155 -5.88 -3.53 3.10
C LEU A 155 -4.77 -4.39 2.50
N VAL A 156 -4.59 -5.64 2.93
CA VAL A 156 -3.55 -6.54 2.40
C VAL A 156 -3.62 -6.68 0.88
N LEU A 157 -4.82 -6.92 0.33
CA LEU A 157 -4.99 -7.08 -1.11
C LEU A 157 -4.86 -5.76 -1.87
N GLY A 158 -5.37 -4.66 -1.31
CA GLY A 158 -5.19 -3.31 -1.82
C GLY A 158 -3.72 -2.92 -1.89
N THR A 159 -2.99 -3.08 -0.79
CA THR A 159 -1.54 -2.87 -0.72
C THR A 159 -0.82 -3.72 -1.75
N ALA A 160 -1.18 -4.99 -1.91
CA ALA A 160 -0.56 -5.85 -2.93
C ALA A 160 -0.82 -5.36 -4.36
N ALA A 161 -2.05 -4.96 -4.68
CA ALA A 161 -2.43 -4.40 -5.98
C ALA A 161 -1.66 -3.12 -6.30
N PHE A 162 -1.71 -2.14 -5.40
CA PHE A 162 -1.02 -0.86 -5.55
C PHE A 162 0.49 -1.02 -5.54
N SER A 163 1.01 -1.90 -4.69
CA SER A 163 2.43 -2.21 -4.64
C SER A 163 2.92 -2.84 -5.94
N GLY A 164 2.16 -3.78 -6.51
CA GLY A 164 2.48 -4.37 -7.80
C GLY A 164 2.59 -3.32 -8.91
N LEU A 165 1.61 -2.41 -8.99
CA LEU A 165 1.63 -1.31 -9.95
C LEU A 165 2.80 -0.35 -9.72
N GLY A 166 3.05 0.04 -8.47
CA GLY A 166 4.11 0.96 -8.11
C GLY A 166 5.50 0.38 -8.37
N LEU A 167 5.73 -0.89 -8.01
CA LEU A 167 6.97 -1.60 -8.27
C LEU A 167 7.18 -1.88 -9.76
N LEU A 168 6.13 -2.17 -10.52
CA LEU A 168 6.21 -2.30 -11.98
C LEU A 168 6.69 -0.99 -12.61
N MET A 169 6.11 0.13 -12.20
CA MET A 169 6.54 1.46 -12.68
C MET A 169 7.98 1.78 -12.27
N ALA A 170 8.32 1.53 -11.00
CA ALA A 170 9.66 1.75 -10.46
C ALA A 170 10.73 0.85 -11.11
N GLY A 171 10.34 -0.33 -11.61
CA GLY A 171 11.23 -1.27 -12.29
C GLY A 171 11.39 -1.03 -13.79
N THR A 172 10.51 -0.21 -14.40
CA THR A 172 10.46 0.00 -15.86
C THR A 172 10.86 1.41 -16.28
N LEU A 173 10.53 2.43 -15.48
CA LEU A 173 10.80 3.83 -15.80
C LEU A 173 12.04 4.37 -15.05
N LYS A 174 12.63 5.47 -15.53
CA LYS A 174 13.67 6.21 -14.78
C LYS A 174 13.05 6.92 -13.57
N ALA A 175 13.81 7.18 -12.51
CA ALA A 175 13.31 7.76 -11.26
C ALA A 175 12.46 9.03 -11.46
N GLU A 176 12.90 9.96 -12.31
CA GLU A 176 12.17 11.19 -12.63
C GLU A 176 10.86 10.91 -13.38
N ALA A 177 10.90 9.95 -14.32
CA ALA A 177 9.71 9.53 -15.06
C ALA A 177 8.73 8.77 -14.15
N THR A 178 9.21 7.94 -13.23
CA THR A 178 8.40 7.30 -12.19
C THR A 178 7.73 8.32 -11.30
N LEU A 179 8.44 9.38 -10.89
CA LEU A 179 7.85 10.46 -10.09
C LEU A 179 6.72 11.18 -10.83
N ALA A 180 6.93 11.54 -12.09
CA ALA A 180 5.88 12.19 -12.89
C ALA A 180 4.69 11.24 -13.16
N ALA A 181 4.98 10.00 -13.59
CA ALA A 181 3.97 9.02 -13.94
C ALA A 181 3.16 8.55 -12.73
N ALA A 182 3.79 8.33 -11.56
CA ALA A 182 3.10 7.92 -10.35
C ALA A 182 2.12 9.00 -9.89
N ASN A 183 2.52 10.28 -9.92
CA ASN A 183 1.61 11.38 -9.57
C ASN A 183 0.48 11.56 -10.59
N LEU A 184 0.76 11.40 -11.89
CA LEU A 184 -0.28 11.45 -12.92
C LEU A 184 -1.29 10.31 -12.75
N VAL A 185 -0.82 9.08 -12.58
CA VAL A 185 -1.68 7.91 -12.36
C VAL A 185 -2.44 8.05 -11.05
N PHE A 186 -1.83 8.56 -9.99
CA PHE A 186 -2.50 8.87 -8.73
C PHE A 186 -3.68 9.82 -8.95
N LEU A 187 -3.50 10.91 -9.71
CA LEU A 187 -4.59 11.84 -10.03
C LEU A 187 -5.70 11.18 -10.86
N LEU A 188 -5.33 10.36 -11.85
CA LEU A 188 -6.30 9.63 -12.66
C LEU A 188 -7.12 8.63 -11.83
N LEU A 189 -6.46 7.88 -10.94
CA LEU A 189 -7.10 6.95 -10.02
C LEU A 189 -7.93 7.69 -8.97
N LEU A 190 -7.51 8.87 -8.53
CA LEU A 190 -8.27 9.70 -7.59
C LEU A 190 -9.61 10.17 -8.19
N VAL A 191 -9.58 10.60 -9.45
CA VAL A 191 -10.78 11.09 -10.16
C VAL A 191 -11.67 9.93 -10.62
N GLY A 192 -11.06 8.86 -11.16
CA GLY A 192 -11.79 7.69 -11.67
C GLY A 192 -12.22 6.70 -10.58
N GLY A 193 -11.60 6.76 -9.39
CA GLY A 193 -11.72 5.74 -8.37
C GLY A 193 -12.95 5.80 -7.47
N GLY A 194 -13.90 6.69 -7.73
CA GLY A 194 -15.09 6.80 -6.88
C GLY A 194 -14.88 7.48 -5.52
N VAL A 195 -13.66 7.91 -5.21
CA VAL A 195 -13.29 8.47 -3.89
C VAL A 195 -13.86 9.89 -3.71
N ILE A 196 -13.68 10.76 -4.70
CA ILE A 196 -14.18 12.15 -4.71
C ILE A 196 -15.58 12.24 -5.30
N VAL A 197 -15.78 11.61 -6.46
CA VAL A 197 -17.05 11.64 -7.21
C VAL A 197 -17.64 10.23 -7.21
N PRO A 198 -18.86 10.02 -6.71
CA PRO A 198 -19.50 8.72 -6.76
C PRO A 198 -19.52 8.18 -8.19
N LEU A 199 -19.19 6.88 -8.36
CA LEU A 199 -19.18 6.20 -9.67
C LEU A 199 -20.54 6.31 -10.38
N GLU A 200 -21.59 6.54 -9.62
CA GLU A 200 -22.97 6.67 -10.10
C GLU A 200 -23.23 7.88 -10.98
N LYS A 201 -22.38 8.90 -10.88
CA LYS A 201 -22.47 10.11 -11.71
C LYS A 201 -21.82 9.92 -13.08
N PHE A 202 -21.12 8.81 -13.33
CA PHE A 202 -20.49 8.53 -14.61
C PHE A 202 -21.42 7.76 -15.56
N PRO A 203 -21.28 7.94 -16.89
CA PRO A 203 -22.01 7.15 -17.88
C PRO A 203 -21.76 5.64 -17.69
N SER A 204 -22.75 4.80 -17.99
CA SER A 204 -22.71 3.35 -17.74
C SER A 204 -21.45 2.66 -18.28
N GLY A 205 -21.04 2.97 -19.52
CA GLY A 205 -19.83 2.37 -20.10
C GLY A 205 -18.52 2.79 -19.41
N VAL A 206 -18.45 4.01 -18.87
CA VAL A 206 -17.27 4.48 -18.11
C VAL A 206 -17.28 3.88 -16.71
N ARG A 207 -18.46 3.81 -16.09
CA ARG A 207 -18.66 3.24 -14.76
C ARG A 207 -18.17 1.80 -14.64
N GLU A 208 -18.44 0.96 -15.65
CA GLU A 208 -17.98 -0.44 -15.66
C GLU A 208 -16.45 -0.54 -15.66
N VAL A 209 -15.78 0.28 -16.48
CA VAL A 209 -14.31 0.31 -16.53
C VAL A 209 -13.72 0.85 -15.23
N LEU A 210 -14.31 1.92 -14.68
CA LEU A 210 -13.87 2.51 -13.42
C LEU A 210 -14.07 1.54 -12.25
N GLY A 211 -15.15 0.76 -12.23
CA GLY A 211 -15.40 -0.27 -11.20
C GLY A 211 -14.35 -1.38 -11.18
N LEU A 212 -13.63 -1.61 -12.28
CA LEU A 212 -12.53 -2.58 -12.33
C LEU A 212 -11.20 -2.03 -11.80
N LEU A 213 -11.13 -0.75 -11.42
CA LEU A 213 -9.92 -0.16 -10.87
C LEU A 213 -9.70 -0.62 -9.42
N PRO A 214 -8.44 -0.84 -9.00
CA PRO A 214 -8.13 -1.30 -7.65
C PRO A 214 -8.56 -0.29 -6.57
N ILE A 215 -8.54 1.01 -6.88
CA ILE A 215 -8.99 2.07 -5.97
C ILE A 215 -10.50 2.06 -5.77
N SER A 216 -11.26 1.77 -6.82
CA SER A 216 -12.72 1.65 -6.73
C SER A 216 -13.08 0.46 -5.85
N ALA A 217 -12.53 -0.71 -6.15
CA ALA A 217 -12.72 -1.93 -5.36
C ALA A 217 -12.32 -1.74 -3.88
N LEU A 218 -11.17 -1.10 -3.60
CA LEU A 218 -10.77 -0.83 -2.21
C LEU A 218 -11.73 0.13 -1.51
N SER A 219 -12.11 1.22 -2.18
CA SER A 219 -12.96 2.25 -1.57
C SER A 219 -14.39 1.76 -1.36
N ASP A 220 -14.96 1.03 -2.32
CA ASP A 220 -16.30 0.46 -2.25
C ASP A 220 -16.37 -0.65 -1.20
N GLY A 221 -15.40 -1.58 -1.19
CA GLY A 221 -15.31 -2.62 -0.18
C GLY A 221 -15.14 -2.06 1.24
N LEU A 222 -14.33 -1.01 1.43
CA LEU A 222 -14.22 -0.33 2.72
C LEU A 222 -15.52 0.38 3.11
N ARG A 223 -16.22 1.03 2.16
CA ARG A 223 -17.51 1.68 2.43
C ARG A 223 -18.58 0.66 2.81
N GLU A 224 -18.66 -0.46 2.11
CA GLU A 224 -19.65 -1.50 2.33
C GLU A 224 -19.46 -2.16 3.71
N VAL A 225 -18.21 -2.52 4.05
CA VAL A 225 -17.88 -3.13 5.35
C VAL A 225 -18.04 -2.13 6.50
N LEU A 226 -17.48 -0.92 6.39
CA LEU A 226 -17.42 0.02 7.51
C LEU A 226 -18.76 0.71 7.79
N ARG A 227 -19.60 0.95 6.77
CA ARG A 227 -20.91 1.60 6.94
C ARG A 227 -22.06 0.62 7.12
N HIS A 228 -22.14 -0.41 6.28
CA HIS A 228 -23.31 -1.29 6.24
C HIS A 228 -23.11 -2.53 7.10
N GLY A 229 -21.92 -2.72 7.69
CA GLY A 229 -21.60 -3.94 8.44
C GLY A 229 -21.69 -5.20 7.58
N ALA A 230 -21.53 -5.05 6.26
CA ALA A 230 -21.69 -6.14 5.32
C ALA A 230 -20.65 -7.25 5.53
N GLY A 231 -20.96 -8.43 4.99
CA GLY A 231 -20.04 -9.58 4.96
C GLY A 231 -18.81 -9.34 4.09
N LEU A 232 -18.11 -10.41 3.69
CA LEU A 232 -16.95 -10.29 2.81
C LEU A 232 -17.37 -9.78 1.41
N PRO A 233 -16.82 -8.65 0.93
CA PRO A 233 -17.12 -8.13 -0.40
C PRO A 233 -16.34 -8.93 -1.45
N TRP A 234 -16.87 -10.08 -1.84
CA TRP A 234 -16.17 -11.04 -2.72
C TRP A 234 -15.78 -10.47 -4.08
N ALA A 235 -16.59 -9.57 -4.64
CA ALA A 235 -16.30 -8.90 -5.91
C ALA A 235 -15.04 -8.04 -5.80
N ASP A 236 -14.98 -7.15 -4.80
CA ASP A 236 -13.84 -6.27 -4.56
C ASP A 236 -12.57 -7.05 -4.21
N LEU A 237 -12.70 -8.07 -3.36
CA LEU A 237 -11.59 -8.96 -3.03
C LEU A 237 -11.05 -9.68 -4.27
N GLY A 238 -11.94 -10.10 -5.19
CA GLY A 238 -11.56 -10.71 -6.46
C GLY A 238 -10.78 -9.74 -7.35
N ILE A 239 -11.27 -8.52 -7.53
CA ILE A 239 -10.61 -7.47 -8.33
C ILE A 239 -9.23 -7.14 -7.76
N LEU A 240 -9.15 -6.91 -6.44
CA LEU A 240 -7.88 -6.61 -5.76
C LEU A 240 -6.90 -7.78 -5.84
N THR A 241 -7.37 -9.02 -5.73
CA THR A 241 -6.52 -10.21 -5.87
C THR A 241 -5.95 -10.31 -7.28
N VAL A 242 -6.79 -10.11 -8.31
CA VAL A 242 -6.33 -10.13 -9.71
C VAL A 242 -5.28 -9.05 -9.94
N TRP A 243 -5.54 -7.81 -9.51
CA TRP A 243 -4.55 -6.73 -9.63
C TRP A 243 -3.28 -6.98 -8.83
N GLY A 244 -3.38 -7.54 -7.63
CA GLY A 244 -2.23 -7.91 -6.80
C GLY A 244 -1.36 -8.96 -7.47
N VAL A 245 -1.97 -10.06 -7.94
CA VAL A 245 -1.25 -11.16 -8.60
C VAL A 245 -0.65 -10.68 -9.93
N VAL A 246 -1.45 -10.05 -10.79
CA VAL A 246 -0.99 -9.57 -12.10
C VAL A 246 0.07 -8.48 -11.94
N GLY A 247 -0.15 -7.52 -11.04
CA GLY A 247 0.77 -6.42 -10.77
C GLY A 247 2.11 -6.90 -10.24
N LEU A 248 2.11 -7.75 -9.20
CA LEU A 248 3.34 -8.29 -8.63
C LEU A 248 4.06 -9.24 -9.58
N ALA A 249 3.33 -10.07 -10.34
CA ALA A 249 3.93 -10.96 -11.34
C ALA A 249 4.55 -10.16 -12.50
N ALA A 250 3.84 -9.16 -13.01
CA ALA A 250 4.35 -8.25 -14.04
C ALA A 250 5.57 -7.49 -13.54
N ALA A 251 5.52 -6.97 -12.32
CA ALA A 251 6.65 -6.33 -11.69
C ALA A 251 7.83 -7.32 -11.63
N GLY A 252 7.67 -8.52 -11.07
CA GLY A 252 8.73 -9.53 -11.03
C GLY A 252 9.32 -9.92 -12.39
N ARG A 253 8.49 -9.89 -13.46
CA ARG A 253 8.90 -10.21 -14.85
C ARG A 253 9.66 -9.07 -15.52
N PHE A 254 9.21 -7.83 -15.36
CA PHE A 254 9.70 -6.66 -16.09
C PHE A 254 10.68 -5.79 -15.30
N PHE A 255 10.85 -6.05 -14.00
CA PHE A 255 11.72 -5.26 -13.14
C PHE A 255 13.19 -5.34 -13.58
N ARG A 256 13.71 -4.20 -14.05
CA ARG A 256 15.13 -4.02 -14.37
C ARG A 256 15.85 -3.43 -13.17
N TRP A 257 17.05 -3.92 -12.92
CA TRP A 257 17.90 -3.48 -11.79
C TRP A 257 18.92 -2.40 -12.21
N GLU A 258 18.89 -2.01 -13.49
CA GLU A 258 19.67 -0.94 -14.12
C GLU A 258 18.78 0.26 -14.48
#